data_AF-A0A976HLB3-F1
#
_entry.id   AF-A0A976HLB3-F1
#
_cell.length_a   1.000
_cell.length_b   1.000
_cell.length_c   1.000
_cell.angle_alpha   90.00
_cell.angle_beta   90.00
_cell.angle_gamma   90.00
#
_symmetry.space_group_name_H-M   'P 1'
#
loop_
_entity.id
_entity.type
_entity.pdbx_description
1 polymer ?
#
loop_
_entity_poly.entity_id
_entity_poly.type
_entity_poly.pdbx_seq_one_letter_code
_entity_poly.pdbx_strand_id
1 'polypeptide(L)' 'DCRRHAVHEGGDHLIIVGYVLRLTLEEGEPLVFAKGRFGRFNG' A
#
# COMPACT_ATOMS: atom_id res chain seq x y z
N ASP A 1 -3.22 -9.74 6.61
CA ASP A 1 -2.79 -9.53 8.01
C ASP A 1 -1.29 -9.30 8.12
N CYS A 2 -0.88 -8.31 8.93
CA CYS A 2 0.53 -8.00 9.19
C CYS A 2 0.77 -7.73 10.68
N ARG A 3 1.95 -8.10 11.20
CA ARG A 3 2.45 -7.66 12.51
C ARG A 3 3.43 -6.52 12.33
N ARG A 4 3.34 -5.47 13.15
CA ARG A 4 4.33 -4.38 13.16
C ARG A 4 5.72 -4.92 13.52
N HIS A 5 6.69 -4.71 12.63
CA HIS A 5 8.07 -5.15 12.78
C HIS A 5 8.98 -4.01 13.26
N ALA A 6 8.87 -2.84 12.65
CA ALA A 6 9.66 -1.65 13.00
C ALA A 6 8.90 -0.36 12.66
N VAL A 7 9.35 0.75 13.26
CA VAL A 7 8.91 2.10 12.94
C VAL A 7 10.17 2.96 12.80
N HIS A 8 10.24 3.73 11.72
CA HIS A 8 11.34 4.66 11.44
C HIS A 8 10.78 6.07 11.21
N GLU A 9 11.52 7.08 11.64
CA GLU A 9 11.21 8.48 11.34
C GLU A 9 11.37 8.76 9.84
N GLY A 10 10.43 9.50 9.26
CA GLY A 10 10.39 9.88 7.84
C GLY A 10 10.14 11.37 7.64
N GLY A 11 10.57 12.20 8.59
CA GLY A 11 10.28 13.64 8.61
C GLY A 11 8.96 13.93 9.31
N ASP A 12 7.97 14.42 8.57
CA ASP A 12 6.61 14.68 9.05
C ASP A 12 5.73 13.41 9.09
N HIS A 13 6.27 12.26 8.67
CA HIS A 13 5.61 10.97 8.66
C HIS A 13 6.46 9.87 9.31
N LEU A 14 5.81 8.73 9.59
CA LEU A 14 6.47 7.51 10.05
C LEU A 14 6.47 6.46 8.94
N ILE A 15 7.61 5.79 8.75
CA ILE A 15 7.70 4.59 7.93
C ILE A 15 7.42 3.39 8.84
N ILE A 16 6.32 2.69 8.58
CA ILE A 16 5.92 1.50 9.34
C ILE A 16 6.27 0.25 8.54
N VAL A 17 7.15 -0.59 9.09
CA VAL A 17 7.52 -1.87 8.48
C VAL A 17 6.68 -2.99 9.10
N GLY A 18 5.98 -3.75 8.26
CA GLY A 18 5.13 -4.88 8.68
C GLY A 18 5.68 -6.23 8.20
N TYR A 19 5.63 -7.25 9.07
CA TYR A 19 5.85 -8.64 8.71
C TYR A 19 4.50 -9.28 8.34
N VAL A 20 4.37 -9.74 7.09
CA VAL A 20 3.12 -10.31 6.56
C VAL A 20 2.86 -11.66 7.21
N LEU A 21 1.66 -11.82 7.79
CA LEU A 21 1.21 -13.08 8.39
C LEU A 21 0.26 -13.84 7.46
N ARG A 22 -0.55 -13.11 6.70
CA ARG A 22 -1.55 -13.69 5.79
C ARG A 22 -1.83 -12.72 4.64
N LEU A 23 -2.00 -13.27 3.44
CA LEU A 23 -2.38 -12.56 2.22
C LEU A 23 -3.65 -13.18 1.63
N THR A 24 -4.52 -12.33 1.09
CA THR A 24 -5.64 -12.72 0.24
C THR A 24 -5.57 -11.88 -1.02
N LEU A 25 -5.85 -12.49 -2.17
CA LEU A 25 -5.79 -11.88 -3.49
C LEU A 25 -7.14 -12.10 -4.18
N GLU A 26 -7.56 -11.10 -4.94
CA GLU A 26 -8.74 -11.15 -5.80
C GLU A 26 -8.35 -10.66 -7.19
N GLU A 27 -9.00 -11.21 -8.22
CA GLU A 27 -8.83 -10.76 -9.60
C GLU A 27 -9.52 -9.42 -9.83
N GLY A 28 -8.95 -8.58 -10.70
CA GLY A 28 -9.56 -7.31 -11.08
C GLY A 28 -8.54 -6.23 -11.45
N GLU A 29 -9.02 -5.20 -12.16
CA GLU A 29 -8.21 -4.03 -12.47
C GLU A 29 -7.92 -3.20 -11.21
N PRO A 30 -6.69 -2.71 -11.00
CA PRO A 30 -6.35 -1.93 -9.82
C PRO A 30 -6.95 -0.52 -9.86
N LEU A 31 -7.28 0.02 -8.68
CA LEU A 31 -7.58 1.44 -8.53
C LEU A 31 -6.29 2.26 -8.67
N VAL A 32 -6.27 3.23 -9.59
CA VAL A 32 -5.12 4.12 -9.80
C VAL A 32 -5.45 5.54 -9.32
N PHE A 33 -4.51 6.18 -8.62
CA PHE A 33 -4.59 7.60 -8.24
C PHE A 33 -3.31 8.33 -8.68
N ALA A 34 -3.47 9.37 -9.51
CA ALA A 34 -2.36 10.20 -9.98
C ALA A 34 -2.82 11.65 -10.21
N LYS A 35 -1.96 12.61 -9.84
CA LYS A 35 -2.21 14.05 -10.02
C LYS A 35 -3.57 14.51 -9.49
N GLY A 36 -4.00 13.98 -8.35
CA GLY A 36 -5.26 14.35 -7.71
C GLY A 36 -6.52 13.73 -8.34
N ARG A 37 -6.39 12.73 -9.22
CA ARG A 37 -7.51 12.11 -9.94
C ARG A 37 -7.44 10.60 -9.92
N PHE A 38 -8.61 9.95 -9.92
CA PHE A 38 -8.74 8.53 -10.15
C PHE A 38 -8.61 8.19 -11.63
N GLY A 39 -8.03 7.03 -11.93
CA GLY A 39 -7.85 6.54 -13.29
C GLY A 39 -7.81 5.01 -13.37
N ARG A 40 -7.51 4.53 -14.56
CA ARG A 40 -7.31 3.12 -14.91
C ARG A 40 -6.13 2.98 -15.87
N PHE A 41 -5.54 1.80 -15.95
CA PHE A 41 -4.64 1.48 -17.05
C PHE A 41 -5.44 1.31 -18.34
N ASN A 42 -4.88 1.76 -19.46
CA ASN A 42 -5.38 1.42 -20.79
C ASN A 42 -4.34 0.47 -21.38
N GLY A 43 -4.73 -0.79 -21.59
CA GLY A 43 -3.92 -1.80 -22.27
C GLY A 43 -3.69 -1.48 -23.73
#